data_AF-A0A2G9LX70-F1
#
_entry.id   AF-A0A2G9LX70-F1
#
_cell.length_a   1.000
_cell.length_b   1.000
_cell.length_c   1.000
_cell.angle_alpha   90.00
_cell.angle_beta   90.00
_cell.angle_gamma   90.00
#
_symmetry.space_group_name_H-M   'P 1'
#
loop_
_entity.id
_entity.type
_entity.pdbx_description
1 polymer ?
#
loop_
_entity_poly.entity_id
_entity_poly.type
_entity_poly.pdbx_seq_one_letter_code
_entity_poly.pdbx_strand_id
1 'polypeptide(L)'
;MLNKLLDEIIVSVVGKSAEGIVPLLNTSKYVNEFIIAKKLGITINQTRNILYKISDYGLVSSVRKKDKKKGWYTYYWKFEIMKCLEFLRDFLIKSRLEIEDQVKTRNSKVFYACESCGLEYDEDEALLMNFTCDECGEIFTVKDNSKLIKEMGRNTTKFDEKLKIVQEEIGKEQSKLGKKKAVGLKKEEKENEKRKAEAKERRDQKRKEKKASLPAKKPKTEKKTKKVKENVKSKSKEKIQSRKSVKKSSKKKK
;
A
#
# COMPACT_ATOMS: atom_id res chain seq x y z
N MET A 1 -1.31 -0.58 23.66
CA MET A 1 -2.02 -1.70 23.01
C MET A 1 -1.45 -1.91 21.63
N LEU A 2 -1.53 -0.92 20.73
CA LEU A 2 -0.84 -0.91 19.43
C LEU A 2 0.58 -1.51 19.39
N ASN A 3 1.50 -1.09 20.27
CA ASN A 3 2.87 -1.67 20.26
C ASN A 3 2.87 -3.19 20.50
N LYS A 4 2.02 -3.70 21.41
CA LYS A 4 1.93 -5.14 21.68
C LYS A 4 1.39 -5.90 20.47
N LEU A 5 0.39 -5.35 19.78
CA LEU A 5 -0.16 -5.94 18.56
C LEU A 5 0.87 -5.95 17.43
N LEU A 6 1.63 -4.87 17.27
CA LEU A 6 2.74 -4.81 16.31
C LEU A 6 3.85 -5.81 16.67
N ASP A 7 4.15 -5.99 17.96
CA ASP A 7 5.16 -6.96 18.40
C ASP A 7 4.69 -8.39 18.08
N GLU A 8 3.43 -8.73 18.35
CA GLU A 8 2.84 -10.03 17.99
C GLU A 8 2.96 -10.33 16.48
N ILE A 9 2.66 -9.34 15.62
CA ILE A 9 2.80 -9.49 14.16
C ILE A 9 4.24 -9.75 13.75
N ILE A 10 5.18 -8.99 14.32
CA ILE A 10 6.58 -9.09 13.90
C ILE A 10 7.19 -10.41 14.39
N VAL A 11 6.83 -10.84 15.59
CA VAL A 11 7.26 -12.13 16.13
C VAL A 11 6.66 -13.29 15.31
N SER A 12 5.42 -13.18 14.83
CA SER A 12 4.83 -14.23 13.98
C SER A 12 5.50 -14.32 12.60
N VAL A 13 5.89 -13.17 12.02
CA VAL A 13 6.51 -13.10 10.69
C VAL A 13 8.00 -13.45 10.70
N VAL A 14 8.75 -12.89 11.65
CA VAL A 14 10.22 -12.98 11.67
C VAL A 14 10.74 -13.96 12.73
N GLY A 15 9.94 -14.24 13.75
CA GLY A 15 10.34 -15.00 14.93
C GLY A 15 10.85 -14.11 16.07
N LYS A 16 11.23 -14.74 17.18
CA LYS A 16 11.67 -14.08 18.43
C LYS A 16 12.86 -13.13 18.25
N SER A 17 13.66 -13.31 17.20
CA SER A 17 14.82 -12.45 16.91
C SER A 17 14.48 -10.98 16.64
N ALA A 18 13.22 -10.67 16.33
CA ALA A 18 12.76 -9.32 16.05
C ALA A 18 12.03 -8.65 17.22
N GLU A 19 12.03 -9.28 18.40
CA GLU A 19 11.44 -8.71 19.61
C GLU A 19 12.12 -7.38 19.98
N GLY A 20 11.32 -6.36 20.32
CA GLY A 20 11.83 -5.03 20.66
C GLY A 20 12.15 -4.12 19.48
N ILE A 21 12.00 -4.57 18.23
CA ILE A 21 12.15 -3.69 17.06
C ILE A 21 11.00 -2.68 16.93
N VAL A 22 9.81 -3.04 17.44
CA VAL A 22 8.60 -2.21 17.35
C VAL A 22 8.76 -0.81 17.92
N PRO A 23 9.18 -0.63 19.19
CA PRO A 23 9.34 0.69 19.78
C PRO A 23 10.39 1.54 19.03
N LEU A 24 11.34 0.91 18.34
CA LEU A 24 12.36 1.61 17.58
C LEU A 24 11.82 2.17 16.28
N LEU A 25 10.98 1.42 15.59
CA LEU A 25 10.41 1.77 14.28
C LEU A 25 9.06 2.50 14.38
N ASN A 26 8.34 2.40 15.49
CA ASN A 26 7.09 3.13 15.76
C ASN A 26 7.35 4.59 16.15
N THR A 27 8.15 5.29 15.34
CA THR A 27 8.40 6.73 15.48
C THR A 27 7.87 7.50 14.28
N SER A 28 7.58 8.79 14.47
CA SER A 28 7.08 9.66 13.38
C SER A 28 8.10 9.86 12.26
N LYS A 29 9.40 9.74 12.60
CA LYS A 29 10.56 9.91 11.72
C LYS A 29 11.09 8.57 11.26
N TYR A 30 11.73 8.56 10.10
CA TYR A 30 12.44 7.38 9.63
C TYR A 30 13.73 7.16 10.44
N VAL A 31 14.02 5.90 10.75
CA VAL A 31 15.15 5.48 11.58
C VAL A 31 16.17 4.75 10.72
N ASN A 32 17.45 4.98 11.01
CA ASN A 32 18.56 4.35 10.30
C ASN A 32 18.79 2.91 10.80
N GLU A 33 19.06 1.97 9.89
CA GLU A 33 19.42 0.58 10.18
C GLU A 33 20.56 0.44 11.22
N PHE A 34 21.56 1.33 11.22
CA PHE A 34 22.65 1.29 12.20
C PHE A 34 22.18 1.58 13.64
N ILE A 35 21.20 2.47 13.79
CA ILE A 35 20.64 2.83 15.11
C ILE A 35 19.80 1.66 15.63
N ILE A 36 19.08 0.98 14.73
CA ILE A 36 18.27 -0.19 15.06
C ILE A 36 19.18 -1.32 15.55
N ALA A 37 20.23 -1.64 14.80
CA ALA A 37 21.22 -2.65 15.16
C ALA A 37 21.84 -2.39 16.54
N LYS A 38 22.29 -1.14 16.78
CA LYS A 38 22.92 -0.74 18.04
C LYS A 38 21.98 -0.88 19.24
N LYS A 39 20.70 -0.55 19.07
CA LYS A 39 19.72 -0.63 20.16
C LYS A 39 19.24 -2.05 20.46
N LEU A 40 19.17 -2.91 19.44
CA LEU A 40 18.83 -4.32 19.58
C LEU A 40 20.03 -5.17 20.05
N GLY A 41 21.26 -4.66 19.97
CA GLY A 41 22.46 -5.40 20.32
C GLY A 41 22.80 -6.52 19.33
N ILE A 42 22.30 -6.43 18.09
CA ILE A 42 22.51 -7.42 17.03
C ILE A 42 23.39 -6.87 15.91
N THR A 43 23.90 -7.75 15.05
CA THR A 43 24.72 -7.34 13.91
C THR A 43 23.87 -6.60 12.86
N ILE A 44 24.53 -5.76 12.05
CA ILE A 44 23.87 -5.01 10.97
C ILE A 44 23.26 -5.98 9.93
N ASN A 45 23.93 -7.09 9.65
CA ASN A 45 23.43 -8.09 8.69
C ASN A 45 22.15 -8.77 9.21
N GLN A 46 22.11 -9.14 10.50
CA GLN A 46 20.89 -9.67 11.11
C GLN A 46 19.76 -8.64 11.08
N THR A 47 20.08 -7.38 11.40
CA THR A 47 19.11 -6.27 11.34
C THR A 47 18.52 -6.11 9.94
N ARG A 48 19.37 -6.15 8.89
CA ARG A 48 18.91 -6.07 7.50
C ARG A 48 18.02 -7.25 7.12
N ASN A 49 18.40 -8.47 7.49
CA ASN A 49 17.57 -9.66 7.21
C ASN A 49 16.18 -9.54 7.87
N ILE A 50 16.12 -9.06 9.10
CA ILE A 50 14.85 -8.79 9.79
C ILE A 50 14.04 -7.73 9.04
N LEU A 51 14.67 -6.59 8.69
CA LEU A 51 14.01 -5.50 8.00
C LEU A 51 13.51 -5.88 6.59
N TYR A 52 14.27 -6.70 5.86
CA TYR A 52 13.85 -7.21 4.55
C TYR A 52 12.66 -8.14 4.67
N LYS A 53 12.68 -9.09 5.61
CA LYS A 53 11.50 -9.93 5.88
C LYS A 53 10.27 -9.08 6.19
N ILE A 54 10.37 -8.10 7.09
CA ILE A 54 9.25 -7.21 7.43
C ILE A 54 8.79 -6.39 6.20
N SER A 55 9.73 -6.01 5.33
CA SER A 55 9.45 -5.27 4.09
C SER A 55 8.74 -6.12 3.05
N ASP A 56 9.03 -7.42 2.96
CA ASP A 56 8.41 -8.33 2.00
C ASP A 56 6.90 -8.46 2.25
N TYR A 57 6.48 -8.39 3.52
CA TYR A 57 5.06 -8.32 3.92
C TYR A 57 4.47 -6.91 3.82
N GLY A 58 5.23 -5.92 3.35
CA GLY A 58 4.75 -4.54 3.16
C GLY A 58 4.49 -3.77 4.46
N LEU A 59 5.03 -4.23 5.59
CA LEU A 59 4.77 -3.65 6.91
C LEU A 59 5.60 -2.37 7.18
N VAL A 60 6.72 -2.20 6.46
CA VAL A 60 7.63 -1.05 6.58
C VAL A 60 7.86 -0.36 5.24
N SER A 61 8.01 0.96 5.27
CA SER A 61 8.55 1.73 4.15
C SER A 61 10.04 1.98 4.33
N SER A 62 10.79 1.93 3.24
CA SER A 62 12.20 2.31 3.21
C SER A 62 12.44 3.52 2.30
N VAL A 63 13.36 4.39 2.71
CA VAL A 63 13.84 5.53 1.92
C VAL A 63 15.36 5.51 1.92
N ARG A 64 15.97 5.51 0.74
CA ARG A 64 17.42 5.66 0.59
C ARG A 64 17.81 7.12 0.53
N LYS A 65 18.86 7.51 1.27
CA LYS A 65 19.49 8.83 1.16
C LYS A 65 20.96 8.68 0.84
N LYS A 66 21.45 9.50 -0.08
CA LYS A 66 22.88 9.59 -0.40
C LYS A 66 23.57 10.48 0.62
N ASP A 67 24.63 9.99 1.21
CA ASP A 67 25.47 10.79 2.11
C ASP A 67 26.29 11.80 1.29
N LYS A 68 26.21 13.08 1.67
CA LYS A 68 26.92 14.17 0.99
C LYS A 68 28.43 14.09 1.19
N LYS A 69 28.91 13.48 2.27
CA LYS A 69 30.35 13.41 2.59
C LYS A 69 31.03 12.18 2.00
N LYS A 70 30.42 11.01 2.18
CA LYS A 70 31.03 9.72 1.86
C LYS A 70 30.50 9.07 0.57
N GLY A 71 29.42 9.60 -0.02
CA GLY A 71 28.88 9.14 -1.31
C GLY A 71 28.06 7.84 -1.29
N TRP A 72 28.18 7.01 -0.26
CA TRP A 72 27.36 5.82 -0.02
C TRP A 72 25.88 6.12 0.28
N TYR A 73 25.01 5.12 0.05
CA TYR A 73 23.59 5.16 0.34
C TYR A 73 23.29 4.56 1.72
N THR A 74 22.42 5.21 2.48
CA THR A 74 21.92 4.69 3.75
C THR A 74 20.41 4.52 3.69
N TYR A 75 19.93 3.39 4.20
CA TYR A 75 18.52 3.06 4.27
C TYR A 75 17.90 3.57 5.57
N TYR A 76 16.75 4.20 5.42
CA TYR A 76 15.93 4.71 6.50
C TYR A 76 14.57 4.02 6.47
N TRP A 77 14.15 3.51 7.61
CA TRP A 77 12.99 2.64 7.76
C TRP A 77 11.92 3.27 8.63
N LYS A 78 10.65 2.95 8.36
CA LYS A 78 9.50 3.40 9.16
C LYS A 78 8.36 2.40 9.03
N PHE A 79 7.58 2.20 10.11
CA PHE A 79 6.35 1.42 10.01
C PHE A 79 5.23 2.11 9.25
N GLU A 80 4.53 1.30 8.48
CA GLU A 80 3.21 1.61 7.97
C GLU A 80 2.15 0.99 8.89
N ILE A 81 1.84 1.70 9.98
CA ILE A 81 0.91 1.23 11.03
C ILE A 81 -0.43 0.75 10.43
N MET A 82 -0.95 1.48 9.43
CA MET A 82 -2.22 1.14 8.79
C MET A 82 -2.14 -0.22 8.07
N LYS A 83 -1.10 -0.44 7.26
CA LYS A 83 -0.87 -1.72 6.59
C LYS A 83 -0.61 -2.86 7.57
N CYS A 84 0.09 -2.58 8.67
CA CYS A 84 0.31 -3.59 9.71
C CYS A 84 -1.00 -4.05 10.34
N LEU A 85 -1.92 -3.13 10.63
CA LEU A 85 -3.22 -3.47 11.20
C LEU A 85 -4.12 -4.19 10.19
N GLU A 86 -4.09 -3.80 8.91
CA GLU A 86 -4.79 -4.50 7.82
C GLU A 86 -4.25 -5.92 7.64
N PHE A 87 -2.93 -6.09 7.60
CA PHE A 87 -2.30 -7.40 7.54
C PHE A 87 -2.70 -8.29 8.72
N LEU A 88 -2.71 -7.76 9.94
CA LEU A 88 -3.14 -8.51 11.12
C LEU A 88 -4.61 -8.92 11.03
N ARG A 89 -5.48 -8.03 10.56
CA ARG A 89 -6.89 -8.36 10.33
C ARG A 89 -7.02 -9.52 9.36
N ASP A 90 -6.35 -9.45 8.21
CA ASP A 90 -6.44 -10.47 7.17
C ASP A 90 -5.86 -11.81 7.64
N PHE A 91 -4.74 -11.76 8.37
CA PHE A 91 -4.13 -12.94 8.98
C PHE A 91 -5.07 -13.63 9.99
N LEU A 92 -5.73 -12.86 10.86
CA LEU A 92 -6.68 -13.38 11.84
C LEU A 92 -7.92 -13.96 11.16
N ILE A 93 -8.46 -13.30 10.13
CA ILE A 93 -9.60 -13.81 9.34
C ILE A 93 -9.23 -15.11 8.67
N LYS A 94 -8.07 -15.17 8.00
CA LYS A 94 -7.61 -16.37 7.31
C LYS A 94 -7.42 -17.54 8.29
N SER A 95 -6.76 -17.29 9.42
CA SER A 95 -6.56 -18.31 10.47
C SER A 95 -7.90 -18.81 11.03
N ARG A 96 -8.88 -17.92 11.21
CA ARG A 96 -10.22 -18.30 11.66
C ARG A 96 -10.93 -19.18 10.63
N LEU A 97 -10.87 -18.81 9.35
CA LEU A 97 -11.48 -19.58 8.27
C LEU A 97 -10.87 -20.98 8.14
N GLU A 98 -9.56 -21.11 8.29
CA GLU A 98 -8.87 -22.41 8.29
C GLU A 98 -9.37 -23.32 9.43
N ILE A 99 -9.55 -22.76 10.64
CA ILE A 99 -10.11 -23.53 11.78
C ILE A 99 -11.58 -23.88 11.55
N GLU A 100 -12.38 -22.93 11.03
CA GLU A 100 -13.78 -23.20 10.71
C GLU A 100 -13.92 -24.31 9.66
N ASP A 101 -13.04 -24.33 8.65
CA ASP A 101 -13.03 -25.38 7.63
C ASP A 101 -12.67 -26.73 8.23
N GLN A 102 -11.62 -26.79 9.06
CA GLN A 102 -11.25 -28.01 9.81
C GLN A 102 -12.40 -28.53 10.69
N VAL A 103 -13.12 -27.63 11.37
CA VAL A 103 -14.28 -28.00 12.19
C VAL A 103 -15.42 -28.54 11.32
N LYS A 104 -15.69 -27.93 10.16
CA LYS A 104 -16.70 -28.43 9.21
C LYS A 104 -16.35 -29.83 8.72
N THR A 105 -15.12 -30.05 8.27
CA THR A 105 -14.65 -31.37 7.84
C THR A 105 -14.79 -32.41 8.95
N ARG A 106 -14.41 -32.06 10.18
CA ARG A 106 -14.52 -32.95 11.35
C ARG A 106 -15.94 -33.20 11.84
N ASN A 107 -16.89 -32.32 11.51
CA ASN A 107 -18.31 -32.54 11.78
C ASN A 107 -18.98 -33.39 10.69
N SER A 108 -18.53 -33.29 9.44
CA SER A 108 -19.12 -34.05 8.32
C SER A 108 -18.54 -35.46 8.18
N LYS A 109 -17.27 -35.65 8.52
CA LYS A 109 -16.56 -36.91 8.35
C LYS A 109 -16.29 -37.58 9.70
N VAL A 110 -16.32 -38.90 9.70
CA VAL A 110 -15.87 -39.73 10.82
C VAL A 110 -14.39 -40.02 10.64
N PHE A 111 -13.64 -39.95 11.74
CA PHE A 111 -12.21 -40.23 11.77
C PHE A 111 -11.95 -41.51 12.56
N TYR A 112 -11.06 -42.32 12.03
CA TYR A 112 -10.59 -43.56 12.62
C TYR A 112 -9.15 -43.37 13.09
N ALA A 113 -8.80 -43.94 14.23
CA ALA A 113 -7.47 -43.87 14.81
C ALA A 113 -6.94 -45.26 15.13
N CYS A 114 -5.64 -45.47 14.91
CA CYS A 114 -4.94 -46.63 15.42
C CYS A 114 -4.40 -46.32 16.82
N GLU A 115 -4.76 -47.10 17.83
CA GLU A 115 -4.31 -46.87 19.21
C GLU A 115 -2.80 -47.09 19.40
N SER A 116 -2.23 -48.07 18.70
CA SER A 116 -0.80 -48.37 18.78
C SER A 116 0.09 -47.40 18.00
N CYS A 117 -0.30 -47.00 16.78
CA CYS A 117 0.51 -46.10 15.95
C CYS A 117 0.21 -44.61 16.19
N GLY A 118 -0.95 -44.27 16.77
CA GLY A 118 -1.39 -42.88 16.96
C GLY A 118 -1.69 -42.13 15.66
N LEU A 119 -1.88 -42.85 14.55
CA LEU A 119 -2.21 -42.30 13.24
C LEU A 119 -3.73 -42.16 13.08
N GLU A 120 -4.14 -41.11 12.39
CA GLU A 120 -5.54 -40.78 12.11
C GLU A 120 -5.83 -40.89 10.61
N TYR A 121 -6.96 -41.51 10.28
CA TYR A 121 -7.41 -41.76 8.92
C TYR A 121 -8.87 -41.33 8.72
N ASP A 122 -9.18 -40.88 7.51
CA ASP A 122 -10.56 -40.62 7.08
C ASP A 122 -11.32 -41.95 6.87
N GLU A 123 -12.65 -41.92 6.86
CA GLU A 123 -13.48 -43.10 6.58
C GLU A 123 -13.16 -43.77 5.24
N ASP A 124 -12.93 -42.99 4.18
CA ASP A 124 -12.59 -43.51 2.85
C ASP A 124 -11.24 -44.25 2.84
N GLU A 125 -10.27 -43.72 3.60
CA GLU A 125 -8.93 -44.33 3.74
C GLU A 125 -8.99 -45.59 4.61
N ALA A 126 -9.77 -45.55 5.70
CA ALA A 126 -10.01 -46.69 6.55
C ALA A 126 -10.70 -47.83 5.77
N LEU A 127 -11.66 -47.51 4.90
CA LEU A 127 -12.32 -48.49 4.04
C LEU A 127 -11.34 -49.15 3.06
N LEU A 128 -10.42 -48.37 2.48
CA LEU A 128 -9.39 -48.89 1.58
C LEU A 128 -8.43 -49.88 2.29
N MET A 129 -8.16 -49.64 3.56
CA MET A 129 -7.34 -50.51 4.42
C MET A 129 -8.16 -51.59 5.16
N ASN A 130 -9.44 -51.79 4.80
CA ASN A 130 -10.35 -52.73 5.48
C ASN A 130 -10.40 -52.53 7.01
N PHE A 131 -10.33 -51.28 7.47
CA PHE A 131 -10.32 -50.86 8.87
C PHE A 131 -9.18 -51.48 9.71
N THR A 132 -8.10 -51.91 9.07
CA THR A 132 -6.95 -52.55 9.72
C THR A 132 -5.68 -51.76 9.40
N CYS A 133 -4.82 -51.55 10.38
CA CYS A 133 -3.57 -50.83 10.19
C CYS A 133 -2.53 -51.69 9.47
N ASP A 134 -1.96 -51.19 8.37
CA ASP A 134 -0.90 -51.88 7.62
C ASP A 134 0.42 -52.01 8.40
N GLU A 135 0.66 -51.15 9.40
CA GLU A 135 1.91 -51.17 10.18
C GLU A 135 1.87 -52.13 11.38
N CYS A 136 0.74 -52.19 12.10
CA CYS A 136 0.63 -52.97 13.34
C CYS A 136 -0.41 -54.10 13.28
N GLY A 137 -1.26 -54.15 12.25
CA GLY A 137 -2.32 -55.16 12.11
C GLY A 137 -3.51 -54.98 13.06
N GLU A 138 -3.56 -53.91 13.85
CA GLU A 138 -4.68 -53.61 14.73
C GLU A 138 -5.86 -52.98 13.98
N ILE A 139 -7.07 -53.21 14.50
CA ILE A 139 -8.31 -52.63 13.98
C ILE A 139 -8.39 -51.17 14.42
N PHE A 140 -8.79 -50.28 13.52
CA PHE A 140 -8.98 -48.88 13.87
C PHE A 140 -10.18 -48.67 14.81
N THR A 141 -10.05 -47.70 15.72
CA THR A 141 -11.13 -47.26 16.61
C THR A 141 -11.68 -45.90 16.17
N VAL A 142 -12.98 -45.68 16.39
CA VAL A 142 -13.62 -44.39 16.05
C VAL A 142 -13.14 -43.33 17.04
N LYS A 143 -12.59 -42.22 16.51
CA LYS A 143 -12.11 -41.12 17.34
C LYS A 143 -13.23 -40.15 17.68
N ASP A 144 -13.41 -39.86 18.97
CA ASP A 144 -14.32 -38.81 19.41
C ASP A 144 -13.72 -37.41 19.17
N ASN A 145 -14.22 -36.74 18.13
CA ASN A 145 -13.82 -35.38 17.76
C ASN A 145 -14.44 -34.29 18.65
N SER A 146 -15.38 -34.62 19.54
CA SER A 146 -16.15 -33.62 20.30
C SER A 146 -15.27 -32.71 21.16
N LYS A 147 -14.20 -33.25 21.76
CA LYS A 147 -13.24 -32.47 22.57
C LYS A 147 -12.44 -31.49 21.71
N LEU A 148 -11.92 -31.96 20.57
CA LEU A 148 -11.14 -31.15 19.64
C LEU A 148 -11.99 -30.03 19.02
N ILE A 149 -13.24 -30.32 18.66
CA ILE A 149 -14.18 -29.31 18.14
C ILE A 149 -14.43 -28.21 19.18
N LYS A 150 -14.63 -28.58 20.45
CA LYS A 150 -14.78 -27.60 21.55
C LYS A 150 -13.55 -26.72 21.71
N GLU A 151 -12.34 -27.29 21.63
CA GLU A 151 -11.09 -26.53 21.73
C GLU A 151 -10.89 -25.59 20.54
N MET A 152 -11.13 -26.07 19.32
CA MET A 152 -11.11 -25.24 18.12
C MET A 152 -12.14 -24.11 18.21
N GLY A 153 -13.34 -24.38 18.72
CA GLY A 153 -14.36 -23.36 18.98
C GLY A 153 -13.94 -22.31 20.01
N ARG A 154 -13.19 -22.70 21.05
CA ARG A 154 -12.59 -21.73 22.00
C ARG A 154 -11.49 -20.89 21.36
N ASN A 155 -10.82 -21.41 20.34
CA ASN A 155 -9.79 -20.65 19.63
C ASN A 155 -10.43 -19.65 18.66
N THR A 156 -11.50 -20.02 17.96
CA THR A 156 -12.24 -19.09 17.09
C THR A 156 -12.81 -17.90 17.87
N THR A 157 -13.38 -18.12 19.06
CA THR A 157 -13.86 -17.01 19.90
C THR A 157 -12.74 -16.05 20.32
N LYS A 158 -11.56 -16.57 20.68
CA LYS A 158 -10.38 -15.73 20.95
C LYS A 158 -9.94 -14.92 19.73
N PHE A 159 -10.00 -15.51 18.54
CA PHE A 159 -9.71 -14.79 17.30
C PHE A 159 -10.72 -13.67 17.03
N ASP A 160 -12.00 -13.92 17.28
CA ASP A 160 -13.06 -12.90 17.13
C ASP A 160 -12.92 -11.75 18.12
N GLU A 161 -12.55 -12.01 19.37
CA GLU A 161 -12.22 -10.97 20.36
C GLU A 161 -11.04 -10.11 19.91
N LYS A 162 -9.95 -10.75 19.43
CA LYS A 162 -8.80 -10.03 18.88
C LYS A 162 -9.18 -9.19 17.65
N LEU A 163 -10.01 -9.73 16.75
CA LEU A 163 -10.47 -9.01 15.56
C LEU A 163 -11.24 -7.73 15.92
N LYS A 164 -12.07 -7.75 16.97
CA LYS A 164 -12.76 -6.55 17.47
C LYS A 164 -11.77 -5.48 17.89
N ILE A 165 -10.75 -5.85 18.69
CA ILE A 165 -9.71 -4.92 19.16
C ILE A 165 -8.96 -4.31 17.97
N VAL A 166 -8.59 -5.12 16.98
CA VAL A 166 -7.89 -4.65 15.78
C VAL A 166 -8.75 -3.69 14.96
N GLN A 167 -10.03 -3.99 14.79
CA GLN A 167 -10.97 -3.10 14.06
C GLN A 167 -11.14 -1.75 14.75
N GLU A 168 -11.21 -1.73 16.09
CA GLU A 168 -11.24 -0.46 16.84
C GLU A 168 -9.96 0.35 16.65
N GLU A 169 -8.79 -0.30 16.68
CA GLU A 169 -7.51 0.38 16.46
C GLU A 169 -7.40 0.91 15.02
N ILE A 170 -7.90 0.17 14.03
CA ILE A 170 -8.01 0.63 12.64
C ILE A 170 -8.86 1.90 12.55
N GLY A 171 -10.04 1.92 13.17
CA GLY A 171 -10.92 3.10 13.16
C GLY A 171 -10.27 4.33 13.81
N LYS A 172 -9.55 4.12 14.93
CA LYS A 172 -8.79 5.18 15.61
C LYS A 172 -7.68 5.74 14.72
N GLU A 173 -6.95 4.87 14.01
CA GLU A 173 -5.84 5.30 13.16
C GLU A 173 -6.32 5.96 11.85
N GLN A 174 -7.39 5.46 11.23
CA GLN A 174 -8.04 6.11 10.10
C GLN A 174 -8.52 7.52 10.44
N SER A 175 -9.10 7.71 11.63
CA SER A 175 -9.53 9.03 12.12
C SER A 175 -8.36 10.00 12.29
N LYS A 176 -7.20 9.53 12.80
CA LYS A 176 -5.98 10.36 12.90
C LYS A 176 -5.40 10.68 11.52
N LEU A 177 -5.41 9.72 10.60
CA LEU A 177 -4.92 9.91 9.23
C LEU A 177 -5.80 10.90 8.48
N GLY A 178 -7.12 10.81 8.62
CA GLY A 178 -8.09 11.75 8.07
C GLY A 178 -7.87 13.17 8.58
N LYS A 179 -7.69 13.35 9.90
CA LYS A 179 -7.34 14.64 10.50
C LYS A 179 -6.02 15.20 9.97
N LYS A 180 -4.97 14.37 9.86
CA LYS A 180 -3.67 14.78 9.30
C LYS A 180 -3.76 15.18 7.83
N LYS A 181 -4.48 14.41 7.01
CA LYS A 181 -4.72 14.71 5.58
C LYS A 181 -5.51 16.01 5.42
N ALA A 182 -6.56 16.23 6.21
CA ALA A 182 -7.34 17.47 6.19
C ALA A 182 -6.50 18.70 6.56
N VAL A 183 -5.61 18.59 7.56
CA VAL A 183 -4.68 19.68 7.92
C VAL A 183 -3.64 19.91 6.82
N GLY A 184 -3.13 18.85 6.19
CA GLY A 184 -2.21 18.94 5.05
C GLY A 184 -2.83 19.67 3.86
N LEU A 185 -4.03 19.26 3.45
CA LEU A 185 -4.77 19.87 2.35
C LEU A 185 -5.04 21.37 2.60
N LYS A 186 -5.47 21.74 3.81
CA LYS A 186 -5.66 23.16 4.20
C LYS A 186 -4.36 23.96 4.17
N LYS A 187 -3.21 23.35 4.45
CA LYS A 187 -1.90 24.01 4.37
C LYS A 187 -1.44 24.18 2.92
N GLU A 188 -1.60 23.14 2.10
CA GLU A 188 -1.29 23.17 0.67
C GLU A 188 -2.16 24.18 -0.09
N GLU A 189 -3.46 24.24 0.19
CA GLU A 189 -4.35 25.25 -0.39
C GLU A 189 -3.90 26.68 -0.04
N LYS A 190 -3.63 26.96 1.24
CA LYS A 190 -3.11 28.26 1.69
C LYS A 190 -1.77 28.61 1.04
N GLU A 191 -0.88 27.64 0.88
CA GLU A 191 0.41 27.86 0.21
C GLU A 191 0.23 28.14 -1.29
N ASN A 192 -0.68 27.43 -1.94
CA ASN A 192 -0.98 27.60 -3.36
C ASN A 192 -1.68 28.95 -3.62
N GLU A 193 -2.57 29.40 -2.73
CA GLU A 193 -3.17 30.74 -2.75
C GLU A 193 -2.11 31.83 -2.59
N LYS A 194 -1.18 31.69 -1.63
CA LYS A 194 -0.06 32.62 -1.46
C LYS A 194 0.83 32.68 -2.71
N ARG A 195 1.20 31.53 -3.29
CA ARG A 195 1.98 31.47 -4.54
C ARG A 195 1.26 32.14 -5.71
N LYS A 196 -0.06 31.99 -5.82
CA LYS A 196 -0.88 32.67 -6.84
C LYS A 196 -0.93 34.19 -6.62
N ALA A 197 -1.04 34.64 -5.37
CA ALA A 197 -1.01 36.06 -5.02
C ALA A 197 0.35 36.71 -5.34
N GLU A 198 1.45 36.09 -4.90
CA GLU A 198 2.82 36.55 -5.20
C GLU A 198 3.10 36.58 -6.72
N ALA A 199 2.62 35.59 -7.47
CA ALA A 199 2.74 35.57 -8.93
C ALA A 199 1.94 36.70 -9.60
N LYS A 200 0.77 37.07 -9.05
CA LYS A 200 -0.05 38.20 -9.52
C LYS A 200 0.65 39.53 -9.24
N GLU A 201 1.15 39.74 -8.03
CA GLU A 201 1.91 40.94 -7.66
C GLU A 201 3.17 41.11 -8.52
N ARG A 202 3.94 40.04 -8.74
CA ARG A 202 5.12 40.08 -9.64
C ARG A 202 4.74 40.44 -11.09
N ARG A 203 3.58 39.99 -11.58
CA ARG A 203 3.08 40.36 -12.92
C ARG A 203 2.66 41.83 -12.96
N ASP A 204 1.99 42.32 -11.93
CA ASP A 204 1.54 43.70 -11.83
C ASP A 204 2.71 44.69 -11.70
N GLN A 205 3.75 44.33 -10.93
CA GLN A 205 5.01 45.08 -10.85
C GLN A 205 5.71 45.17 -12.22
N LYS A 206 5.90 44.02 -12.91
CA LYS A 206 6.46 44.00 -14.27
C LYS A 206 5.65 44.83 -15.27
N ARG A 207 4.32 44.90 -15.10
CA ARG A 207 3.44 45.70 -15.95
C ARG A 207 3.54 47.21 -15.67
N LYS A 208 3.74 47.60 -14.40
CA LYS A 208 4.00 48.99 -13.99
C LYS A 208 5.37 49.46 -14.48
N GLU A 209 6.41 48.65 -14.33
CA GLU A 209 7.76 48.94 -14.85
C GLU A 209 7.76 49.12 -16.37
N LYS A 210 7.08 48.23 -17.12
CA LYS A 210 6.92 48.39 -18.58
C LYS A 210 6.11 49.62 -18.99
N LYS A 211 5.19 50.11 -18.15
CA LYS A 211 4.44 51.35 -18.41
C LYS A 211 5.28 52.59 -18.11
N ALA A 212 6.14 52.54 -17.09
CA ALA A 212 7.06 53.62 -16.74
C ALA A 212 8.22 53.77 -17.74
N SER A 213 8.62 52.69 -18.42
CA SER A 213 9.68 52.70 -19.43
C SER A 213 9.21 53.10 -20.85
N LEU A 214 7.92 53.42 -21.06
CA LEU A 214 7.41 53.87 -22.37
C LEU A 214 7.57 55.39 -22.49
N PRO A 215 8.28 55.91 -23.53
CA PRO A 215 8.45 57.35 -23.70
C PRO A 215 7.11 58.04 -24.03
N ALA A 216 6.89 59.21 -23.43
CA ALA A 216 5.69 60.03 -23.61
C ALA A 216 5.47 60.36 -25.11
N LYS A 217 4.33 59.93 -25.66
CA LYS A 217 3.92 60.30 -27.03
C LYS A 217 3.60 61.78 -27.09
N LYS A 218 4.35 62.54 -27.91
CA LYS A 218 4.02 63.91 -28.33
C LYS A 218 2.65 63.96 -29.05
N PRO A 219 1.90 65.07 -28.97
CA PRO A 219 0.56 65.17 -29.51
C PRO A 219 0.56 65.10 -31.04
N LYS A 220 -0.45 64.42 -31.61
CA LYS A 220 -0.60 64.17 -33.05
C LYS A 220 -0.93 65.46 -33.80
N THR A 221 -0.05 65.90 -34.70
CA THR A 221 -0.42 66.81 -35.79
C THR A 221 -0.96 66.01 -36.98
N GLU A 222 -2.16 66.37 -37.41
CA GLU A 222 -2.81 65.92 -38.64
C GLU A 222 -1.91 66.15 -39.86
N LYS A 223 -1.74 65.13 -40.70
CA LYS A 223 -1.39 65.34 -42.12
C LYS A 223 -2.26 64.45 -43.00
N LYS A 224 -3.12 65.12 -43.76
CA LYS A 224 -3.84 64.65 -44.93
C LYS A 224 -2.84 64.24 -46.02
N THR A 225 -2.97 63.05 -46.58
CA THR A 225 -2.51 62.77 -47.95
C THR A 225 -3.55 61.97 -48.73
N LYS A 226 -4.14 62.72 -49.66
CA LYS A 226 -4.96 62.47 -50.85
C LYS A 226 -5.12 61.03 -51.38
N LYS A 227 -6.40 60.70 -51.62
CA LYS A 227 -6.93 59.75 -52.63
C LYS A 227 -6.63 60.21 -54.06
N VAL A 228 -6.32 59.26 -54.95
CA VAL A 228 -6.77 59.13 -56.37
C VAL A 228 -6.51 57.66 -56.76
N LYS A 229 -7.31 56.86 -57.48
CA LYS A 229 -8.72 56.69 -57.92
C LYS A 229 -8.76 55.22 -58.43
N GLU A 230 -9.69 54.37 -57.96
CA GLU A 230 -10.83 53.81 -58.74
C GLU A 230 -10.47 53.05 -60.05
N ASN A 231 -11.10 51.95 -60.47
CA ASN A 231 -12.14 51.03 -59.98
C ASN A 231 -12.43 50.07 -61.16
N VAL A 232 -12.45 48.75 -60.99
CA VAL A 232 -13.30 47.86 -61.82
C VAL A 232 -13.79 46.69 -60.96
N LYS A 233 -15.11 46.67 -60.77
CA LYS A 233 -15.93 45.59 -60.17
C LYS A 233 -15.99 44.37 -61.11
N SER A 234 -16.14 43.15 -60.62
CA SER A 234 -17.47 42.55 -60.34
C SER A 234 -17.28 41.13 -59.75
N LYS A 235 -17.97 40.82 -58.63
CA LYS A 235 -19.07 39.82 -58.47
C LYS A 235 -18.78 38.44 -59.09
N SER A 236 -19.04 37.27 -58.49
CA SER A 236 -19.61 36.82 -57.22
C SER A 236 -19.72 35.28 -57.28
N LYS A 237 -19.88 34.64 -56.11
CA LYS A 237 -20.54 33.33 -55.84
C LYS A 237 -19.79 32.00 -56.04
N GLU A 238 -19.68 31.35 -54.87
CA GLU A 238 -20.06 29.96 -54.54
C GLU A 238 -19.29 28.72 -55.02
N LYS A 239 -19.05 27.89 -53.99
CA LYS A 239 -19.23 26.42 -53.88
C LYS A 239 -18.02 25.47 -53.99
N ILE A 240 -17.69 24.92 -52.81
CA ILE A 240 -17.64 23.49 -52.44
C ILE A 240 -17.22 22.50 -53.55
N GLN A 241 -16.09 21.80 -53.36
CA GLN A 241 -16.03 20.34 -53.10
C GLN A 241 -14.62 19.75 -53.24
N SER A 242 -14.30 18.92 -52.24
CA SER A 242 -13.44 17.73 -52.23
C SER A 242 -12.76 17.28 -53.53
N ARG A 243 -11.45 16.98 -53.43
CA ARG A 243 -10.85 15.85 -54.17
C ARG A 243 -9.97 14.98 -53.26
N LYS A 244 -10.34 13.71 -53.24
CA LYS A 244 -9.62 12.54 -52.72
C LYS A 244 -8.56 12.06 -53.73
N SER A 245 -7.72 11.16 -53.23
CA SER A 245 -6.82 10.20 -53.91
C SER A 245 -5.41 10.74 -54.21
N VAL A 246 -4.31 10.02 -53.94
CA VAL A 246 -4.03 8.62 -54.29
C VAL A 246 -3.11 7.90 -53.27
N LYS A 247 -3.34 6.59 -53.13
CA LYS A 247 -2.60 5.56 -52.39
C LYS A 247 -1.15 5.35 -52.89
N LYS A 248 -0.25 4.93 -52.00
CA LYS A 248 0.73 3.88 -52.34
C LYS A 248 1.04 3.00 -51.12
N SER A 249 0.79 1.71 -51.31
CA SER A 249 1.04 0.61 -50.39
C SER A 249 2.45 0.03 -50.62
N SER A 250 3.05 -0.52 -49.57
CA SER A 250 3.93 -1.71 -49.56
C SER A 250 4.48 -1.90 -48.14
N LYS A 251 4.79 -3.07 -47.60
CA LYS A 251 4.30 -4.45 -47.75
C LYS A 251 4.90 -5.19 -46.54
N LYS A 252 4.12 -6.06 -45.90
CA LYS A 252 4.54 -7.03 -44.88
C LYS A 252 5.73 -7.90 -45.32
N LYS A 253 6.57 -8.30 -44.35
CA LYS A 253 7.07 -9.66 -44.05
C LYS A 253 8.09 -9.50 -42.90
N LYS A 254 8.18 -10.37 -41.90
CA LYS A 254 7.69 -11.73 -41.72
C LYS A 254 7.54 -11.96 -40.22
#